data_AF-A0A2L2YR33-F1
#
_entry.id   AF-A0A2L2YR33-F1
#
_cell.length_a   1.000
_cell.length_b   1.000
_cell.length_c   1.000
_cell.angle_alpha   90.00
_cell.angle_beta   90.00
_cell.angle_gamma   90.00
#
_symmetry.space_group_name_H-M   'P 1'
#
loop_
_entity.id
_entity.type
_entity.pdbx_description
1 polymer ?
#
loop_
_entity_poly.entity_id
_entity_poly.type
_entity_poly.pdbx_seq_one_letter_code
_entity_poly.pdbx_strand_id
1 'polypeptide(L)'
;RIGTLWDNHKDSMTDDIRYQHRTRCNDLTIAFSDAMCNEALIAIEDLCIIIANLQLSHFGMPSPNRSASDLLTTDMNRELQYNTIEMAAIVTRNAPLMNEEQRNIYDRIMLAVLAGQGGFLFGCTRWNWQNIYYFVNSR
;
A
#
# COMPACT_ATOMS: atom_id res chain seq x y z
N ARG A 1 -10.92 14.81 25.93
CA ARG A 1 -10.53 13.70 25.04
C ARG A 1 -11.26 13.92 23.73
N ILE A 2 -10.58 14.32 22.66
CA ILE A 2 -11.19 14.34 21.32
C ILE A 2 -11.37 12.87 20.96
N GLY A 3 -12.61 12.38 20.93
CA GLY A 3 -12.91 11.07 20.36
C GLY A 3 -12.46 11.11 18.91
N THR A 4 -11.70 10.11 18.47
CA THR A 4 -11.31 10.03 17.07
C THR A 4 -12.56 9.94 16.21
N LEU A 5 -12.51 10.37 14.94
CA LEU A 5 -13.64 10.26 14.01
C LEU A 5 -14.24 8.85 14.03
N TRP A 6 -13.38 7.84 14.15
CA TRP A 6 -13.75 6.45 14.29
C TRP A 6 -14.61 6.18 15.52
N ASP A 7 -14.19 6.61 16.71
CA ASP A 7 -14.91 6.32 17.96
C ASP A 7 -16.36 6.85 17.96
N ASN A 8 -16.59 7.96 17.29
CA ASN A 8 -17.92 8.60 17.21
C ASN A 8 -18.82 7.98 16.15
N HIS A 9 -18.26 7.36 15.11
CA HIS A 9 -18.99 6.94 13.91
C HIS A 9 -18.84 5.47 13.54
N LYS A 10 -18.07 4.67 14.29
CA LYS A 10 -17.78 3.25 13.98
C LYS A 10 -19.03 2.40 13.78
N ASP A 11 -20.08 2.62 14.58
CA ASP A 11 -21.32 1.82 14.49
C ASP A 11 -22.05 2.13 13.17
N SER A 12 -22.05 3.39 12.75
CA SER A 12 -22.63 3.81 11.47
C SER A 12 -21.81 3.30 10.28
N MET A 13 -20.48 3.33 10.37
CA MET A 13 -19.59 2.84 9.31
C MET A 13 -19.58 1.32 9.17
N THR A 14 -19.98 0.60 10.22
CA THR A 14 -20.03 -0.87 10.25
C THR A 14 -21.43 -1.41 9.91
N ASP A 15 -22.44 -0.55 9.76
CA ASP A 15 -23.84 -0.98 9.64
C ASP A 15 -24.11 -1.80 8.37
N ASP A 16 -23.50 -1.44 7.24
CA ASP A 16 -23.63 -2.21 5.99
C ASP A 16 -23.07 -3.63 6.12
N ILE A 17 -21.93 -3.79 6.78
CA ILE A 17 -21.32 -5.10 7.06
C ILE A 17 -22.22 -5.91 8.00
N ARG A 18 -22.80 -5.26 9.03
CA ARG A 18 -23.79 -5.90 9.89
C ARG A 18 -25.02 -6.37 9.14
N TYR A 19 -25.55 -5.53 8.26
CA TYR A 19 -26.68 -5.89 7.43
C TYR A 19 -26.37 -7.12 6.55
N GLN A 20 -25.17 -7.16 5.95
CA GLN A 20 -24.72 -8.33 5.18
C GLN A 20 -24.64 -9.61 6.04
N HIS A 21 -24.08 -9.54 7.25
CA HIS A 21 -24.02 -10.68 8.17
C HIS A 21 -25.42 -11.19 8.57
N ARG A 22 -26.33 -10.27 8.92
CA ARG A 22 -27.72 -10.61 9.25
C ARG A 22 -28.42 -11.32 8.10
N THR A 23 -28.22 -10.83 6.88
CA THR A 23 -28.80 -11.42 5.67
C THR A 23 -28.22 -12.81 5.38
N ARG A 24 -26.91 -13.01 5.58
CA ARG A 24 -26.23 -14.30 5.35
C ARG A 24 -26.60 -15.37 6.37
N CYS A 25 -26.69 -15.00 7.64
CA CYS A 25 -26.98 -15.92 8.75
C CYS A 25 -28.48 -16.04 9.05
N ASN A 26 -29.32 -15.24 8.38
CA ASN A 26 -30.76 -15.11 8.63
C ASN A 26 -31.10 -14.84 10.12
N ASP A 27 -30.21 -14.13 10.81
CA ASP A 27 -30.31 -13.78 12.22
C ASP A 27 -30.27 -12.26 12.37
N LEU A 28 -31.38 -11.68 12.80
CA LEU A 28 -31.54 -10.23 12.99
C LEU A 28 -30.95 -9.73 14.34
N THR A 29 -30.58 -10.64 15.23
CA THR A 29 -30.10 -10.33 16.58
C THR A 29 -28.59 -10.09 16.64
N ILE A 30 -27.88 -10.30 15.54
CA ILE A 30 -26.43 -10.07 15.43
C ILE A 30 -26.11 -8.63 15.85
N ALA A 31 -25.38 -8.51 16.95
CA ALA A 31 -24.83 -7.27 17.49
C ALA A 31 -23.53 -6.88 16.77
N PHE A 32 -23.05 -5.66 16.99
CA PHE A 32 -21.72 -5.27 16.53
C PHE A 32 -20.65 -6.12 17.23
N SER A 33 -19.73 -6.65 16.45
CA SER A 33 -18.56 -7.37 16.95
C SER A 33 -17.28 -6.69 16.47
N ASP A 34 -16.18 -6.90 17.20
CA ASP A 34 -14.88 -6.35 16.83
C ASP A 34 -14.41 -6.86 15.46
N ALA A 35 -14.80 -8.07 15.07
CA ALA A 35 -14.51 -8.62 13.74
C ALA A 35 -15.17 -7.79 12.63
N MET A 36 -16.42 -7.39 12.81
CA MET A 36 -17.15 -6.58 11.83
C MET A 36 -16.61 -5.15 11.76
N CYS A 37 -16.24 -4.58 12.91
CA CYS A 37 -15.54 -3.30 12.96
C CYS A 37 -14.19 -3.37 12.23
N ASN A 38 -13.46 -4.49 12.38
CA ASN A 38 -12.20 -4.72 11.67
C ASN A 38 -12.40 -4.83 10.16
N GLU A 39 -13.44 -5.56 9.70
CA GLU A 39 -13.80 -5.61 8.28
C GLU A 39 -14.12 -4.22 7.72
N ALA A 40 -14.82 -3.39 8.48
CA ALA A 40 -15.08 -2.00 8.09
C ALA A 40 -13.78 -1.21 7.93
N LEU A 41 -12.85 -1.33 8.90
CA LEU A 41 -11.54 -0.67 8.82
C LEU A 41 -10.72 -1.13 7.61
N ILE A 42 -10.75 -2.42 7.27
CA ILE A 42 -10.06 -2.94 6.07
C ILE A 42 -10.64 -2.29 4.81
N ALA A 43 -11.96 -2.29 4.67
CA ALA A 43 -12.63 -1.74 3.49
C ALA A 43 -12.37 -0.23 3.32
N ILE A 44 -12.39 0.53 4.42
CA ILE A 44 -12.08 1.97 4.39
C ILE A 44 -10.60 2.18 4.03
N GLU A 45 -9.69 1.38 4.60
CA GLU A 45 -8.27 1.51 4.29
C GLU A 45 -7.96 1.17 2.83
N ASP A 46 -8.57 0.15 2.27
CA ASP A 46 -8.37 -0.21 0.86
C ASP A 46 -8.78 0.96 -0.06
N LEU A 47 -9.88 1.65 0.26
CA LEU A 47 -10.29 2.88 -0.44
C LEU A 47 -9.30 4.03 -0.23
N CYS A 48 -8.80 4.24 0.98
CA CYS A 48 -7.78 5.26 1.26
C CYS A 48 -6.48 5.00 0.49
N ILE A 49 -6.07 3.75 0.35
CA ILE A 49 -4.90 3.35 -0.42
C ILE A 49 -5.14 3.63 -1.91
N ILE A 50 -6.31 3.30 -2.45
CA ILE A 50 -6.66 3.60 -3.85
C ILE A 50 -6.64 5.10 -4.14
N ILE A 51 -7.18 5.92 -3.23
CA ILE A 51 -7.39 7.36 -3.49
C ILE A 51 -6.14 8.19 -3.17
N ALA A 52 -5.50 7.92 -2.03
CA ALA A 52 -4.43 8.75 -1.49
C ALA A 52 -3.10 8.02 -1.36
N ASN A 53 -3.06 6.70 -1.57
CA ASN A 53 -1.89 5.85 -1.31
C ASN A 53 -1.37 5.99 0.13
N LEU A 54 -2.29 6.22 1.08
CA LEU A 54 -2.01 6.40 2.50
C LEU A 54 -2.81 5.39 3.33
N GLN A 55 -2.18 4.91 4.41
CA GLN A 55 -2.81 4.02 5.40
C GLN A 55 -3.71 4.81 6.36
N LEU A 56 -4.62 4.12 7.04
CA LEU A 56 -5.55 4.72 8.00
C LEU A 56 -4.85 5.42 9.18
N SER A 57 -3.66 4.96 9.54
CA SER A 57 -2.81 5.58 10.56
C SER A 57 -2.51 7.06 10.27
N HIS A 58 -2.43 7.45 8.99
CA HIS A 58 -2.20 8.84 8.58
C HIS A 58 -3.42 9.75 8.81
N PHE A 59 -4.62 9.17 8.92
CA PHE A 59 -5.87 9.88 9.15
C PHE A 59 -6.29 9.89 10.63
N GLY A 60 -5.43 9.36 11.52
CA GLY A 60 -5.74 9.25 12.95
C GLY A 60 -6.80 8.19 13.26
N MET A 61 -6.96 7.20 12.39
CA MET A 61 -7.85 6.05 12.57
C MET A 61 -7.06 4.82 13.04
N PRO A 62 -7.70 3.87 13.75
CA PRO A 62 -7.05 2.63 14.14
C PRO A 62 -6.65 1.82 12.90
N SER A 63 -5.46 1.24 12.94
CA SER A 63 -5.01 0.34 11.88
C SER A 63 -5.84 -0.95 11.89
N PRO A 64 -6.33 -1.42 10.75
CA PRO A 64 -7.01 -2.71 10.68
C PRO A 64 -6.03 -3.85 10.95
N ASN A 65 -6.56 -4.93 11.49
CA ASN A 65 -5.86 -6.20 11.63
C ASN A 65 -6.05 -7.01 10.35
N ARG A 66 -5.06 -6.94 9.45
CA ARG A 66 -4.99 -7.76 8.24
C ARG A 66 -4.17 -9.02 8.47
N SER A 67 -4.50 -10.08 7.72
CA SER A 67 -3.62 -11.25 7.66
C SER A 67 -2.28 -10.87 7.02
N ALA A 68 -1.21 -11.59 7.35
CA ALA A 68 0.11 -11.35 6.76
C ALA A 68 0.12 -11.46 5.22
N SER A 69 -0.77 -12.27 4.65
CA SER A 69 -0.93 -12.45 3.20
C SER A 69 -1.54 -11.22 2.52
N ASP A 70 -2.52 -10.58 3.17
CA ASP A 70 -3.18 -9.39 2.62
C ASP A 70 -2.24 -8.20 2.65
N LEU A 71 -1.44 -8.06 3.72
CA LEU A 71 -0.41 -7.03 3.82
C LEU A 71 0.59 -7.12 2.67
N LEU A 72 1.11 -8.31 2.39
CA LEU A 72 2.05 -8.53 1.28
C LEU A 72 1.42 -8.17 -0.08
N THR A 73 0.14 -8.49 -0.28
CA THR A 73 -0.57 -8.20 -1.54
C THR A 73 -0.78 -6.70 -1.72
N THR A 74 -1.15 -5.99 -0.66
CA THR A 74 -1.32 -4.54 -0.68
C THR A 74 0.01 -3.81 -0.89
N ASP A 75 1.09 -4.24 -0.23
CA ASP A 75 2.41 -3.64 -0.40
C ASP A 75 2.93 -3.84 -1.84
N MET A 76 2.78 -5.05 -2.41
CA MET A 76 3.09 -5.29 -3.82
C MET A 76 2.29 -4.38 -4.76
N ASN A 77 0.98 -4.25 -4.54
CA ASN A 77 0.14 -3.38 -5.35
C ASN A 77 0.53 -1.90 -5.20
N ARG A 78 1.00 -1.48 -4.03
CA ARG A 78 1.50 -0.13 -3.79
C ARG A 78 2.83 0.13 -4.51
N GLU A 79 3.75 -0.82 -4.48
CA GLU A 79 5.04 -0.72 -5.20
C GLU A 79 4.86 -0.68 -6.72
N LEU A 80 3.78 -1.26 -7.26
CA LEU A 80 3.48 -1.30 -8.70
C LEU A 80 2.67 -0.10 -9.21
N GLN A 81 2.17 0.77 -8.34
CA GLN A 81 1.28 1.89 -8.70
C GLN A 81 2.00 3.17 -9.18
N TYR A 82 3.19 3.05 -9.77
CA TYR A 82 3.90 4.20 -10.34
C TYR A 82 3.34 4.60 -11.71
N ASN A 83 3.30 5.91 -12.00
CA ASN A 83 2.93 6.40 -13.31
C ASN A 83 4.03 6.09 -14.33
N THR A 84 3.81 5.10 -15.19
CA THR A 84 4.78 4.62 -16.18
C THR A 84 5.21 5.71 -17.18
N ILE A 85 4.30 6.62 -17.52
CA ILE A 85 4.57 7.73 -18.45
C ILE A 85 5.52 8.74 -17.79
N GLU A 86 5.23 9.10 -16.54
CA GLU A 86 6.09 10.01 -15.77
C GLU A 86 7.47 9.40 -15.50
N MET A 87 7.50 8.11 -15.13
CA MET A 87 8.76 7.39 -14.91
C MET A 87 9.61 7.35 -16.19
N ALA A 88 9.01 7.06 -17.35
CA ALA A 88 9.72 7.10 -18.62
C ALA A 88 10.29 8.50 -18.91
N ALA A 89 9.52 9.56 -18.68
CA ALA A 89 9.98 10.94 -18.87
C ALA A 89 11.14 11.31 -17.94
N ILE A 90 11.11 10.85 -16.68
CA ILE A 90 12.22 11.04 -15.72
C ILE A 90 13.49 10.34 -16.22
N VAL A 91 13.38 9.09 -16.67
CA VAL A 91 14.53 8.32 -17.18
C VAL A 91 15.12 8.98 -18.41
N THR A 92 14.30 9.36 -19.40
CA THR A 92 14.77 10.04 -20.61
C THR A 92 15.49 11.35 -20.30
N ARG A 93 15.00 12.13 -19.33
CA ARG A 93 15.63 13.40 -18.92
C ARG A 93 16.93 13.19 -18.15
N ASN A 94 16.98 12.22 -17.24
CA ASN A 94 18.08 12.08 -16.29
C ASN A 94 19.22 11.17 -16.77
N ALA A 95 18.94 10.16 -17.61
CA ALA A 95 19.96 9.26 -18.17
C ALA A 95 21.17 9.97 -18.82
N PRO A 96 21.00 11.04 -19.63
CA PRO A 96 22.15 11.76 -20.20
C PRO A 96 22.93 12.59 -19.17
N LEU A 97 22.32 12.93 -18.02
CA LEU A 97 22.93 13.75 -16.96
C LEU A 97 23.75 12.94 -15.95
N MET A 98 23.70 11.61 -16.03
CA MET A 98 24.42 10.72 -15.11
C MET A 98 25.93 10.80 -15.32
N ASN A 99 26.68 10.83 -14.23
CA ASN A 99 28.13 10.60 -14.27
C ASN A 99 28.46 9.11 -14.45
N GLU A 100 29.73 8.79 -14.63
CA GLU A 100 30.19 7.42 -14.92
C GLU A 100 29.83 6.42 -13.82
N GLU A 101 29.99 6.80 -12.55
CA GLU A 101 29.62 5.97 -11.38
C GLU A 101 28.11 5.69 -11.34
N GLN A 102 27.29 6.73 -11.53
CA GLN A 102 25.84 6.63 -11.56
C GLN A 102 25.35 5.77 -12.73
N ARG A 103 25.99 5.91 -13.89
CA ARG A 103 25.67 5.11 -15.07
C ARG A 103 26.03 3.64 -14.86
N ASN A 104 27.18 3.34 -14.26
CA ASN A 104 27.58 1.96 -13.93
C ASN A 104 26.57 1.29 -12.98
N ILE A 105 26.12 2.01 -11.95
CA ILE A 105 25.09 1.52 -11.04
C ILE A 105 23.77 1.31 -11.79
N TYR A 106 23.32 2.29 -12.58
CA TYR A 106 22.08 2.19 -13.35
C TYR A 106 22.07 0.97 -14.29
N ASP A 107 23.16 0.73 -15.03
CA ASP A 107 23.27 -0.39 -15.96
C ASP A 107 23.23 -1.74 -15.23
N ARG A 108 23.89 -1.84 -14.05
CA ARG A 108 23.82 -3.05 -13.20
C ARG A 108 22.40 -3.33 -12.72
N ILE A 109 21.67 -2.30 -12.30
CA ILE A 109 20.27 -2.43 -11.87
C ILE A 109 19.41 -2.90 -13.06
N MET A 110 19.56 -2.26 -14.21
CA MET A 110 18.80 -2.61 -15.41
C MET A 110 19.05 -4.07 -15.83
N LEU A 111 20.31 -4.51 -15.79
CA LEU A 111 20.66 -5.90 -16.07
C LEU A 111 20.04 -6.88 -15.06
N ALA A 112 20.06 -6.56 -13.76
CA ALA A 112 19.44 -7.39 -12.72
C ALA A 112 17.92 -7.50 -12.92
N VAL A 113 17.25 -6.38 -13.23
CA VAL A 113 15.80 -6.36 -13.53
C VAL A 113 15.48 -7.20 -14.77
N LEU A 114 16.25 -7.05 -15.85
CA LEU A 114 16.07 -7.85 -17.08
C LEU A 114 16.33 -9.35 -16.86
N ALA A 115 17.27 -9.69 -15.97
CA ALA A 115 17.59 -11.06 -15.60
C ALA A 115 16.64 -11.66 -14.53
N GLY A 116 15.71 -10.85 -14.00
CA GLY A 116 14.80 -11.24 -12.93
C GLY A 116 15.49 -11.53 -11.59
N GLN A 117 16.67 -10.93 -11.37
CA GLN A 117 17.45 -11.12 -10.15
C GLN A 117 17.10 -10.03 -9.13
N GLY A 118 16.64 -10.45 -7.95
CA GLY A 118 16.48 -9.56 -6.80
C GLY A 118 17.82 -9.11 -6.22
N GLY A 119 17.83 -7.99 -5.52
CA GLY A 119 19.03 -7.47 -4.86
C GLY A 119 18.75 -6.26 -3.97
N PHE A 120 19.71 -5.93 -3.10
CA PHE A 120 19.65 -4.75 -2.23
C PHE A 120 20.63 -3.70 -2.71
N LEU A 121 20.17 -2.45 -2.79
CA LEU A 121 20.98 -1.32 -3.24
C LEU A 121 20.87 -0.20 -2.22
N PHE A 122 22.00 0.23 -1.67
CA PHE A 122 22.08 1.37 -0.77
C PHE A 122 22.64 2.56 -1.56
N GLY A 123 21.76 3.42 -2.06
CA GLY A 123 22.12 4.66 -2.73
C GLY A 123 22.02 5.85 -1.77
N CYS A 124 23.03 6.71 -1.72
CA CYS A 124 22.95 7.99 -1.01
C CYS A 124 22.76 9.11 -2.03
N THR A 125 21.58 9.73 -2.07
CA THR A 125 21.46 11.09 -2.64
C THR A 125 20.35 11.91 -2.00
N ARG A 126 20.56 13.22 -2.07
CA ARG A 126 19.73 14.37 -1.70
C ARG A 126 18.33 14.42 -2.36
N TRP A 127 17.80 13.30 -2.86
CA TRP A 127 16.51 13.18 -3.52
C TRP A 127 15.66 12.17 -2.71
N ASN A 128 14.52 12.67 -2.21
CA ASN A 128 13.56 12.05 -1.31
C ASN A 128 13.56 10.51 -1.20
N TRP A 129 13.63 10.01 0.04
CA TRP A 129 13.92 8.63 0.40
C TRP A 129 12.65 7.76 0.49
N GLN A 130 12.55 6.76 -0.38
CA GLN A 130 11.94 5.49 -0.02
C GLN A 130 12.97 4.40 -0.32
N ASN A 131 13.19 3.47 0.62
CA ASN A 131 13.90 2.23 0.34
C ASN A 131 13.27 1.61 -0.90
N ILE A 132 14.02 1.49 -1.99
CA ILE A 132 13.50 0.86 -3.19
C ILE A 132 13.78 -0.63 -3.07
N TYR A 133 12.77 -1.38 -2.66
CA TYR A 133 12.77 -2.83 -2.80
C TYR A 133 12.42 -3.16 -4.25
N TYR A 134 13.24 -3.97 -4.90
CA TYR A 134 12.87 -4.60 -6.17
C TYR A 134 12.86 -6.11 -5.92
N PHE A 135 11.68 -6.65 -5.62
CA PHE A 135 11.43 -8.08 -5.72
C PHE A 135 11.02 -8.40 -7.15
N VAL A 136 11.93 -9.00 -7.93
CA VAL A 136 11.51 -9.66 -9.16
C VAL A 136 11.08 -11.08 -8.81
N ASN A 137 9.79 -11.37 -8.99
CA ASN A 137 9.28 -12.74 -9.00
C ASN A 137 9.97 -13.50 -10.14
N SER A 138 11.00 -14.28 -9.81
CA SER A 138 11.46 -15.36 -10.69
C SER A 138 10.31 -16.36 -10.83
N ARG A 139 9.83 -16.55 -12.06
CA ARG A 139 8.94 -17.67 -12.40
C ARG A 139 9.69 -18.99 -12.28
#